data_AF-S3J844-F1
#
_entry.id   AF-S3J844-F1
#
_cell.length_a   1.000
_cell.length_b   1.000
_cell.length_c   1.000
_cell.angle_alpha   90.00
_cell.angle_beta   90.00
_cell.angle_gamma   90.00
#
_symmetry.space_group_name_H-M   'P 1'
#
loop_
_entity.id
_entity.type
_entity.pdbx_description
1 polymer ?
#
loop_
_entity_poly.entity_id
_entity_poly.type
_entity_poly.pdbx_seq_one_letter_code
_entity_poly.pdbx_strand_id
1 'polypeptide(L)' 'MKKLTIIMGMLLLSGCATAEREAPKPPGSIGMANPASVYCQQKGGKSIAVKTPQGERADCLLPGGERIDEWALYRRDHS' A
#
# COMPACT_ATOMS: atom_id res chain seq x y z
N MET A 1 -39.84 -62.23 -2.51
CA MET A 1 -38.83 -62.44 -3.58
C MET A 1 -38.55 -61.14 -4.32
N LYS A 2 -37.57 -60.35 -3.85
CA LYS A 2 -36.58 -59.53 -4.61
C LYS A 2 -36.09 -58.37 -3.73
N LYS A 3 -34.90 -58.59 -3.16
CA LYS A 3 -33.83 -57.61 -2.94
C LYS A 3 -34.11 -56.43 -2.00
N LEU A 4 -34.23 -56.75 -0.72
CA LEU A 4 -33.84 -55.87 0.37
C LEU A 4 -32.32 -55.97 0.54
N THR A 5 -31.54 -55.05 -0.04
CA THR A 5 -30.16 -54.70 0.37
C THR A 5 -29.58 -53.70 -0.63
N ILE A 6 -29.70 -52.40 -0.35
CA ILE A 6 -28.69 -51.43 -0.78
C ILE A 6 -28.39 -50.57 0.43
N ILE A 7 -27.34 -51.00 1.14
CA ILE A 7 -26.50 -50.16 1.99
C ILE A 7 -25.86 -49.15 1.03
N MET A 8 -26.33 -47.91 1.03
CA MET A 8 -25.56 -46.80 0.45
C MET A 8 -26.03 -45.50 1.10
N GLY A 9 -25.39 -45.17 2.21
CA GLY A 9 -25.66 -43.96 2.98
C GLY A 9 -24.40 -43.41 3.63
N MET A 10 -23.24 -43.54 2.99
CA MET A 10 -22.12 -42.66 3.30
C MET A 10 -22.33 -41.36 2.52
N LEU A 11 -23.00 -40.41 3.17
CA LEU A 11 -22.89 -39.02 2.77
C LEU A 11 -21.43 -38.61 2.99
N LEU A 12 -20.66 -38.59 1.90
CA LEU A 12 -19.40 -37.88 1.85
C LEU A 12 -19.72 -36.39 1.99
N LEU A 13 -19.43 -35.83 3.17
CA LEU A 13 -19.36 -34.37 3.33
C LEU A 13 -18.24 -33.87 2.42
N SER A 14 -18.59 -33.42 1.22
CA SER A 14 -17.72 -32.62 0.37
C SER A 14 -17.54 -31.26 1.06
N GLY A 15 -16.53 -31.16 1.93
CA GLY A 15 -16.08 -29.87 2.43
C GLY A 15 -15.68 -28.98 1.26
N CYS A 16 -16.18 -27.75 1.23
CA CYS A 16 -15.66 -26.73 0.35
C CYS A 16 -14.18 -26.52 0.70
N ALA A 17 -13.28 -27.15 -0.05
CA ALA A 17 -11.94 -26.63 -0.18
C ALA A 17 -12.07 -25.30 -0.93
N THR A 18 -12.28 -24.21 -0.20
CA THR A 18 -11.83 -22.91 -0.66
C THR A 18 -10.33 -23.05 -0.83
N ALA A 19 -9.90 -23.40 -2.04
CA ALA A 19 -8.57 -23.03 -2.48
C ALA A 19 -8.51 -21.52 -2.27
N GLU A 20 -7.80 -21.08 -1.24
CA GLU A 20 -7.32 -19.72 -1.13
C GLU A 20 -6.55 -19.48 -2.42
N ARG A 21 -7.24 -18.88 -3.39
CA ARG A 21 -6.59 -18.23 -4.51
C ARG A 21 -5.82 -17.11 -3.86
N GLU A 22 -4.56 -17.39 -3.56
CA GLU A 22 -3.61 -16.36 -3.22
C GLU A 22 -3.60 -15.41 -4.41
N ALA A 23 -4.33 -14.31 -4.27
CA ALA A 23 -4.42 -13.31 -5.29
C ALA A 23 -2.98 -12.87 -5.56
N PRO A 24 -2.53 -12.85 -6.83
CA PRO A 24 -1.20 -12.34 -7.13
C PRO A 24 -1.07 -10.97 -6.47
N LYS A 25 -0.01 -10.77 -5.68
CA LYS A 25 0.33 -9.43 -5.17
C LYS A 25 0.24 -8.49 -6.37
N PRO A 26 -0.61 -7.44 -6.32
CA PRO A 26 -0.74 -6.54 -7.45
C PRO A 26 0.66 -6.08 -7.83
N PRO A 27 1.01 -6.08 -9.14
CA PRO A 27 2.32 -5.62 -9.57
C PRO A 27 2.51 -4.23 -8.97
N GLY A 28 3.61 -4.06 -8.22
CA GLY A 28 3.86 -2.87 -7.43
C GLY A 28 4.12 -1.66 -8.32
N SER A 29 3.08 -1.13 -8.98
CA SER A 29 3.07 0.24 -9.46
C SER A 29 2.73 1.11 -8.25
N ILE A 30 3.70 1.26 -7.35
CA ILE A 30 3.75 2.44 -6.49
C ILE A 30 3.65 3.61 -7.48
N GLY A 31 2.63 4.47 -7.33
CA GLY A 31 2.35 5.54 -8.28
C GLY A 31 3.58 6.40 -8.57
N MET A 32 3.52 7.22 -9.63
CA MET A 32 4.59 8.15 -9.97
C MET A 32 5.09 8.88 -8.73
N ALA A 33 6.41 8.96 -8.56
CA ALA A 33 7.01 9.57 -7.38
C ALA A 33 6.56 11.03 -7.24
N ASN A 34 6.29 11.47 -6.01
CA ASN A 34 5.96 12.87 -5.75
C ASN A 34 7.17 13.76 -6.08
N PRO A 35 7.06 14.71 -7.03
CA PRO A 35 8.20 15.54 -7.44
C PRO A 35 8.77 16.37 -6.28
N ALA A 36 7.94 16.84 -5.35
CA ALA A 36 8.39 17.59 -4.19
C ALA A 36 9.22 16.70 -3.23
N SER A 37 8.80 15.46 -3.00
CA SER A 37 9.52 14.50 -2.16
C SER A 37 10.81 14.01 -2.82
N VAL A 38 10.81 13.84 -4.15
CA VAL A 38 12.04 13.57 -4.93
C VAL A 38 13.01 14.75 -4.80
N TYR A 39 12.51 15.97 -4.91
CA TYR A 39 13.33 17.16 -4.80
C TYR A 39 13.93 17.33 -3.40
N CYS A 40 13.14 17.07 -2.34
CA CYS A 40 13.67 17.05 -0.97
C CYS A 40 14.88 16.11 -0.84
N GLN A 41 14.78 14.89 -1.39
CA GLN A 41 15.87 13.91 -1.41
C GLN A 41 17.07 14.40 -2.23
N GLN A 42 16.85 15.03 -3.38
CA GLN A 42 17.93 15.61 -4.21
C GLN A 42 18.69 16.72 -3.48
N LYS A 43 18.04 17.46 -2.57
CA LYS A 43 18.69 18.45 -1.69
C LYS A 43 19.40 17.83 -0.48
N GLY A 44 19.47 16.50 -0.42
CA GLY A 44 20.02 15.75 0.72
C GLY A 44 19.11 15.79 1.96
N GLY A 45 17.86 16.21 1.79
CA GLY A 45 16.89 16.30 2.87
C GLY A 45 16.17 14.99 3.15
N LYS A 46 15.46 14.96 4.27
CA LYS A 46 14.59 13.84 4.67
C LYS A 46 13.14 14.30 4.70
N SER A 47 12.27 13.50 4.08
CA SER A 47 10.82 13.71 4.14
C SER A 47 10.30 13.33 5.53
N ILE A 48 9.52 14.22 6.15
CA ILE A 48 8.93 14.07 7.48
C ILE A 48 7.41 14.25 7.35
N ALA A 49 6.66 13.19 7.62
CA ALA A 49 5.20 13.24 7.71
C ALA A 49 4.74 14.14 8.87
N VAL A 50 3.77 15.01 8.59
CA VAL A 50 3.20 15.96 9.54
C VAL A 50 1.70 15.84 9.55
N LYS A 51 1.15 15.44 10.69
CA LYS A 51 -0.28 15.45 10.93
C LYS A 51 -0.76 16.88 11.19
N THR A 52 -1.83 17.25 10.51
CA THR A 52 -2.51 18.54 10.62
C THR A 52 -4.01 18.30 10.81
N PRO A 53 -4.78 19.28 11.31
CA PRO A 53 -6.24 19.16 11.35
C PRO A 53 -6.88 18.92 9.96
N GLN A 54 -6.19 19.30 8.88
CA GLN A 54 -6.66 19.16 7.50
C GLN A 54 -6.23 17.85 6.82
N GLY A 55 -5.43 17.01 7.50
CA GLY A 55 -4.87 15.77 6.95
C GLY A 55 -3.38 15.65 7.22
N GLU A 56 -2.65 14.98 6.33
CA GLU A 56 -1.21 14.80 6.44
C GLU A 56 -0.50 15.56 5.32
N ARG A 57 0.61 16.23 5.66
CA ARG A 57 1.54 16.81 4.70
C ARG A 57 2.96 16.29 4.95
N ALA A 58 3.88 16.59 4.05
CA ALA A 58 5.29 16.27 4.22
C ALA A 58 6.13 17.56 4.31
N ASP A 59 6.98 17.65 5.32
CA ASP A 59 8.03 18.64 5.42
C ASP A 59 9.38 18.01 5.01
N CYS A 60 10.24 18.78 4.35
CA CYS A 60 11.64 18.45 4.13
C CYS A 60 12.53 18.97 5.26
N LEU A 61 13.25 18.08 5.92
CA LEU A 61 14.36 18.43 6.81
C LEU A 61 15.67 18.45 6.01
N LEU A 62 16.20 19.64 5.72
CA LEU A 62 17.42 19.83 4.95
C LEU A 62 18.69 19.60 5.80
N PRO A 63 19.86 19.33 5.19
CA PRO A 63 21.12 19.12 5.91
C PRO A 63 21.54 20.27 6.84
N GLY A 64 21.15 21.51 6.50
CA GLY A 64 21.40 22.69 7.33
C GLY A 64 20.47 22.83 8.54
N GLY A 65 19.55 21.88 8.76
CA GLY A 65 18.57 21.92 9.84
C GLY A 65 17.30 22.70 9.52
N GLU A 66 17.24 23.38 8.37
CA GLU A 66 16.00 24.02 7.89
C GLU A 66 14.91 22.96 7.69
N ARG A 67 13.74 23.23 8.24
CA ARG A 67 12.53 22.43 8.02
C ARG A 67 11.51 23.28 7.27
N ILE A 68 11.09 22.80 6.10
CA ILE A 68 10.21 23.52 5.17
C ILE A 68 9.21 22.55 4.54
N ASP A 69 7.98 22.97 4.26
CA ASP A 69 7.00 22.16 3.50
C ASP A 69 7.60 21.74 2.14
N GLU A 70 7.47 20.47 1.75
CA GLU A 70 8.12 19.95 0.53
C GLU A 70 7.68 20.69 -0.74
N TRP A 71 6.40 21.07 -0.81
CA TRP A 71 5.87 21.81 -1.96
C TRP A 71 6.29 23.27 -1.96
N ALA A 72 6.43 23.88 -0.78
CA ALA A 72 7.01 25.21 -0.65
C ALA A 72 8.48 25.23 -1.13
N LEU A 73 9.28 24.24 -0.72
CA LEU A 73 10.65 24.06 -1.20
C LEU A 73 10.69 23.89 -2.72
N TYR A 74 9.87 22.99 -3.26
CA TYR A 74 9.82 22.72 -4.70
C TYR A 74 9.48 23.99 -5.50
N ARG A 75 8.43 24.72 -5.13
CA ARG A 75 8.02 25.95 -5.82
C ARG A 75 9.03 27.09 -5.69
N ARG A 76 9.70 27.21 -4.53
CA ARG A 76 10.75 28.23 -4.31
C ARG A 76 11.89 28.07 -5.32
N ASP A 77 12.35 26.84 -5.54
CA ASP A 77 13.53 26.57 -6.36
C ASP A 77 13.21 26.34 -7.85
N HIS A 78 11.92 26.33 -8.24
CA HIS A 78 11.43 26.15 -9.63
C HIS A 78 10.48 27.28 -10.08
N SER A 79 10.74 28.51 -9.65
CA SER A 79 9.97 29.70 -10.04
C SER A 79 10.60 30.47 -11.20
#